data_AF-A0A7W4UIH0-F1
#
_entry.id   AF-A0A7W4UIH0-F1
#
_cell.length_a   1.000
_cell.length_b   1.000
_cell.length_c   1.000
_cell.angle_alpha   90.00
_cell.angle_beta   90.00
_cell.angle_gamma   90.00
#
_symmetry.space_group_name_H-M   'P 1'
#
loop_
_entity.id
_entity.type
_entity.pdbx_description
1 polymer ?
#
loop_
_entity_poly.entity_id
_entity_poly.type
_entity_poly.pdbx_seq_one_letter_code
_entity_poly.pdbx_strand_id
1 'polypeptide(L)'
;MPDRLVDVLDRLHAAVGDVEHVLALDTVDRVVLADGSASDAHVSAARAVAATLAFLDTTGEAVVRSVVETADATYYAVHDPAGVVVVLVGPSAWNVALVRRSADAVLRDLDAAALAGPLREQRRAQPPAGTDTRTPARGTFAEVRRASIRTTGSGA
;
A
#
# COMPACT_ATOMS: atom_id res chain seq x y z
N MET A 1 8.77 -5.90 19.86
CA MET A 1 7.46 -6.51 19.52
C MET A 1 7.11 -6.33 18.02
N PRO A 2 7.93 -6.81 17.07
CA PRO A 2 7.50 -7.02 15.68
C PRO A 2 6.65 -8.29 15.50
N ASP A 3 6.75 -9.24 16.42
CA ASP A 3 6.19 -10.60 16.29
C ASP A 3 4.67 -10.61 16.11
N ARG A 4 3.92 -9.77 16.84
CA ARG A 4 2.44 -9.75 16.74
C ARG A 4 1.89 -9.30 15.39
N LEU A 5 2.58 -8.38 14.71
CA LEU A 5 2.14 -7.89 13.40
C LEU A 5 2.39 -8.96 12.33
N VAL A 6 3.57 -9.58 12.37
CA VAL A 6 3.92 -10.70 11.49
C VAL A 6 2.95 -11.87 11.72
N ASP A 7 2.67 -12.24 12.97
CA ASP A 7 1.71 -13.30 13.31
C ASP A 7 0.32 -13.05 12.71
N VAL A 8 -0.14 -11.79 12.70
CA VAL A 8 -1.42 -11.42 12.08
C VAL A 8 -1.37 -11.57 10.57
N LEU A 9 -0.30 -11.08 9.93
CA LEU A 9 -0.15 -11.19 8.47
C LEU A 9 -0.06 -12.65 8.03
N ASP A 10 0.61 -13.50 8.82
CA ASP A 10 0.70 -14.94 8.61
C ASP A 10 -0.66 -15.63 8.79
N ARG A 11 -1.42 -15.23 9.83
CA ARG A 11 -2.81 -15.70 10.02
C ARG A 11 -3.71 -15.30 8.86
N LEU A 12 -3.54 -14.11 8.29
CA LEU A 12 -4.28 -13.66 7.11
C LEU A 12 -3.92 -14.49 5.88
N HIS A 13 -2.63 -14.74 5.65
CA HIS A 13 -2.16 -15.65 4.59
C HIS A 13 -2.77 -17.05 4.73
N ALA A 14 -2.82 -17.59 5.95
CA ALA A 14 -3.36 -18.92 6.20
C ALA A 14 -4.90 -18.99 6.08
N ALA A 15 -5.60 -17.92 6.43
CA ALA A 15 -7.07 -17.90 6.47
C ALA A 15 -7.71 -17.56 5.12
N VAL A 16 -7.02 -16.79 4.28
CA VAL A 16 -7.55 -16.30 3.01
C VAL A 16 -6.97 -17.12 1.87
N GLY A 17 -7.83 -17.90 1.21
CA GLY A 17 -7.42 -18.71 0.06
C GLY A 17 -6.99 -17.85 -1.13
N ASP A 18 -5.91 -18.26 -1.79
CA ASP A 18 -5.34 -17.63 -2.99
C ASP A 18 -4.90 -16.17 -2.77
N VAL A 19 -4.58 -15.77 -1.54
CA VAL A 19 -3.93 -14.48 -1.29
C VAL A 19 -2.48 -14.56 -1.74
N GLU A 20 -2.10 -13.62 -2.60
CA GLU A 20 -0.75 -13.51 -3.15
C GLU A 20 0.13 -12.63 -2.27
N HIS A 21 -0.44 -11.53 -1.76
CA HIS A 21 0.25 -10.61 -0.87
C HIS A 21 -0.65 -10.05 0.23
N VAL A 22 -0.05 -9.76 1.38
CA VAL A 22 -0.69 -9.07 2.50
C VAL A 22 0.19 -7.89 2.92
N LEU A 23 -0.41 -6.70 2.88
CA LEU A 23 0.24 -5.46 3.24
C LEU A 23 -0.51 -4.78 4.39
N ALA A 24 0.22 -4.25 5.36
CA ALA A 24 -0.29 -3.38 6.41
C ALA A 24 0.30 -1.98 6.26
N LEU A 25 -0.57 -0.97 6.33
CA LEU A 25 -0.20 0.42 6.12
C LEU A 25 -0.64 1.28 7.30
N ASP A 26 0.24 2.18 7.75
CA ASP A 26 -0.15 3.29 8.63
C ASP A 26 -0.63 4.45 7.76
N THR A 27 -1.87 4.91 7.95
CA THR A 27 -2.44 6.00 7.14
C THR A 27 -1.84 7.36 7.44
N VAL A 28 -1.26 7.54 8.63
CA VAL A 28 -0.64 8.80 9.06
C VAL A 28 0.74 8.97 8.42
N ASP A 29 1.60 8.00 8.63
CA ASP A 29 3.00 8.05 8.20
C ASP A 29 3.25 7.38 6.85
N ARG A 30 2.20 6.79 6.25
CA ARG A 30 2.25 6.02 5.00
C ARG A 30 3.31 4.92 5.06
N VAL A 31 3.54 4.35 6.23
CA VAL A 31 4.45 3.21 6.38
C VAL A 31 3.78 2.00 5.77
N VAL A 32 4.55 1.14 5.11
CA VAL A 32 4.05 -0.12 4.57
C VAL A 32 4.92 -1.23 5.10
N LEU A 33 4.30 -2.21 5.75
CA LEU A 33 4.85 -3.54 5.91
C LEU A 33 4.17 -4.41 4.86
N ALA A 34 4.97 -4.99 3.96
CA ALA A 34 4.51 -5.99 3.01
C ALA A 34 5.14 -7.33 3.37
N ASP A 35 4.54 -8.44 2.94
CA ASP A 35 5.35 -9.64 2.75
C ASP A 35 6.53 -9.32 1.83
N GLY A 36 7.69 -9.92 2.10
CA GLY A 36 8.96 -9.55 1.44
C GLY A 36 8.99 -9.82 -0.07
N SER A 37 7.94 -10.41 -0.64
CA SER A 37 7.79 -10.76 -2.05
C SER A 37 6.92 -9.78 -2.86
N ALA A 38 6.21 -8.86 -2.21
CA ALA A 38 5.34 -7.92 -2.91
C ALA A 38 6.13 -6.99 -3.85
N SER A 39 5.69 -6.89 -5.11
CA SER A 39 6.30 -5.99 -6.09
C SER A 39 6.06 -4.51 -5.74
N ASP A 40 6.95 -3.62 -6.21
CA ASP A 40 6.79 -2.17 -6.04
C ASP A 40 5.46 -1.66 -6.60
N ALA A 41 4.94 -2.29 -7.65
CA ALA A 41 3.63 -1.97 -8.23
C ALA A 41 2.49 -2.25 -7.25
N HIS A 42 2.49 -3.42 -6.59
CA HIS A 42 1.50 -3.75 -5.56
C HIS A 42 1.61 -2.85 -4.34
N VAL A 43 2.84 -2.56 -3.89
CA VAL A 43 3.08 -1.61 -2.78
C VAL A 43 2.54 -0.22 -3.12
N SER A 44 2.79 0.27 -4.34
CA SER A 44 2.30 1.57 -4.80
C SER A 44 0.77 1.60 -4.90
N ALA A 45 0.15 0.55 -5.44
CA ALA A 45 -1.31 0.42 -5.52
C ALA A 45 -1.94 0.38 -4.11
N ALA A 46 -1.40 -0.41 -3.20
CA ALA A 46 -1.85 -0.49 -1.82
C ALA A 46 -1.79 0.88 -1.11
N ARG A 47 -0.71 1.64 -1.32
CA ARG A 47 -0.58 3.02 -0.82
C ARG A 47 -1.66 3.94 -1.36
N ALA A 48 -1.95 3.85 -2.66
CA ALA A 48 -3.00 4.66 -3.28
C ALA A 48 -4.37 4.33 -2.68
N VAL A 49 -4.70 3.04 -2.56
CA VAL A 49 -5.96 2.57 -1.96
C VAL A 49 -6.09 3.03 -0.50
N ALA A 50 -5.03 2.86 0.30
CA ALA A 50 -5.01 3.28 1.70
C ALA A 50 -5.19 4.80 1.85
N ALA A 51 -4.55 5.60 1.01
CA ALA A 51 -4.72 7.05 1.02
C ALA A 51 -6.15 7.46 0.65
N THR A 52 -6.77 6.80 -0.31
CA THR A 52 -8.18 7.03 -0.67
C THR A 52 -9.11 6.66 0.49
N LEU A 53 -8.90 5.51 1.13
CA LEU A 53 -9.70 5.08 2.28
C LEU A 53 -9.59 6.04 3.46
N ALA A 54 -8.36 6.48 3.78
CA ALA A 54 -8.13 7.46 4.84
C ALA A 54 -8.79 8.82 4.56
N PHE A 55 -8.89 9.22 3.28
CA PHE A 55 -9.59 10.44 2.90
C PHE A 55 -11.12 10.31 3.02
N LEU A 56 -11.66 9.11 2.76
CA LEU A 56 -13.10 8.84 2.84
C LEU A 56 -13.60 8.66 4.27
N ASP A 57 -12.75 8.16 5.16
CA ASP A 57 -13.05 8.02 6.58
C ASP A 57 -12.94 9.38 7.29
N THR A 58 -13.97 10.20 7.10
CA THR A 58 -14.05 11.56 7.67
C THR A 58 -14.52 11.59 9.12
N THR A 59 -15.07 10.48 9.62
CA THR A 59 -15.60 10.38 10.99
C THR A 59 -14.68 9.61 11.93
N GLY A 60 -13.87 8.68 11.42
CA GLY A 60 -13.00 7.85 12.25
C GLY A 60 -13.78 6.92 13.19
N GLU A 61 -15.02 6.57 12.83
CA GLU A 61 -15.93 5.79 13.68
C GLU A 61 -16.24 4.39 13.12
N ALA A 62 -15.94 4.13 11.84
CA ALA A 62 -16.34 2.90 11.18
C ALA A 62 -15.21 2.27 10.35
N VAL A 63 -15.17 0.93 10.36
CA VAL A 63 -14.28 0.17 9.48
C VAL A 63 -14.74 0.32 8.03
N VAL A 64 -13.92 0.97 7.20
CA VAL A 64 -14.19 1.17 5.77
C VAL A 64 -13.53 0.07 4.96
N ARG A 65 -14.21 -0.39 3.90
CA ARG A 65 -13.70 -1.43 3.00
C ARG A 65 -13.69 -0.94 1.57
N SER A 66 -12.69 -1.36 0.81
CA SER A 66 -12.63 -1.14 -0.63
C SER A 66 -12.26 -2.42 -1.36
N VAL A 67 -12.79 -2.53 -2.57
CA VAL A 67 -12.42 -3.56 -3.53
C VAL A 67 -12.00 -2.83 -4.80
N VAL A 68 -10.78 -3.09 -5.26
CA VAL A 68 -10.28 -2.56 -6.52
C VAL A 68 -9.87 -3.74 -7.39
N GLU A 69 -10.51 -3.87 -8.53
CA GLU A 69 -10.18 -4.88 -9.54
C GLU A 69 -9.35 -4.24 -10.64
N THR A 70 -8.23 -4.87 -10.98
CA THR A 70 -7.42 -4.55 -12.16
C THR A 70 -7.42 -5.74 -13.11
N ALA A 71 -6.79 -5.60 -14.28
CA ALA A 71 -6.64 -6.70 -15.23
C ALA A 71 -5.87 -7.89 -14.62
N ASP A 72 -4.92 -7.60 -13.74
CA ASP A 72 -3.95 -8.58 -13.25
C ASP A 72 -4.21 -9.02 -11.80
N ALA A 73 -4.93 -8.24 -11.00
CA ALA A 73 -5.10 -8.50 -9.57
C ALA A 73 -6.39 -7.92 -8.99
N THR A 74 -6.78 -8.44 -7.83
CA THR A 74 -7.85 -7.88 -7.00
C THR A 74 -7.27 -7.42 -5.66
N TYR A 75 -7.55 -6.17 -5.29
CA TYR A 75 -7.14 -5.58 -4.02
C TYR A 75 -8.35 -5.47 -3.10
N TYR A 76 -8.31 -6.19 -1.99
CA TYR A 76 -9.28 -6.06 -0.91
C TYR A 76 -8.64 -5.31 0.25
N ALA A 77 -9.16 -4.12 0.56
CA ALA A 77 -8.60 -3.25 1.58
C ALA A 77 -9.59 -3.02 2.73
N VAL A 78 -9.07 -3.03 3.95
CA VAL A 78 -9.82 -2.76 5.19
C VAL A 78 -9.10 -1.66 5.95
N HIS A 79 -9.77 -0.53 6.11
CA HIS A 79 -9.31 0.58 6.94
C HIS A 79 -9.93 0.47 8.33
N ASP A 80 -9.06 0.33 9.32
CA ASP A 80 -9.42 0.43 10.72
C ASP A 80 -9.29 1.88 11.21
N PRO A 81 -10.28 2.40 11.97
CA PRO A 81 -10.25 3.77 12.49
C PRO A 81 -9.04 4.12 13.35
N ALA A 82 -8.33 3.12 13.91
CA ALA A 82 -7.08 3.34 14.63
C ALA A 82 -5.91 3.77 13.72
N GLY A 83 -6.14 3.91 12.42
CA GLY A 83 -5.18 4.43 11.43
C GLY A 83 -4.36 3.34 10.74
N VAL A 84 -4.87 2.11 10.69
CA VAL A 84 -4.22 0.99 9.99
C VAL A 84 -5.08 0.57 8.81
N VAL A 85 -4.48 0.44 7.63
CA VAL A 85 -5.12 -0.21 6.47
C VAL A 85 -4.43 -1.53 6.21
N VAL A 86 -5.20 -2.61 6.17
CA VAL A 86 -4.74 -3.90 5.66
C VAL A 86 -5.20 -4.04 4.21
N VAL A 87 -4.29 -4.38 3.32
CA VAL A 87 -4.56 -4.64 1.90
C VAL A 87 -4.16 -6.07 1.59
N LEU A 88 -5.13 -6.86 1.13
CA LEU A 88 -4.93 -8.19 0.58
C LEU A 88 -4.90 -8.07 -0.94
N VAL A 89 -3.89 -8.69 -1.55
CA VAL A 89 -3.77 -8.81 -3.01
C VAL A 89 -4.01 -10.27 -3.35
N GLY A 90 -4.92 -10.50 -4.28
CA GLY A 90 -5.15 -11.83 -4.85
C GLY A 90 -5.27 -11.75 -6.36
N PRO A 91 -5.58 -12.88 -7.02
CA PRO A 91 -5.66 -12.97 -8.47
C PRO A 91 -6.77 -12.07 -9.04
N SER A 92 -6.77 -11.86 -10.35
CA SER A 92 -7.91 -11.24 -11.02
C SER A 92 -9.18 -12.08 -10.84
N ALA A 93 -10.34 -11.42 -10.72
CA ALA A 93 -11.64 -12.04 -10.44
C ALA A 93 -11.68 -12.88 -9.13
N TRP A 94 -10.92 -12.46 -8.12
CA TRP A 94 -10.90 -13.14 -6.81
C TRP A 94 -12.29 -13.16 -6.17
N ASN A 95 -12.64 -14.23 -5.46
CA ASN A 95 -13.93 -14.30 -4.79
C ASN A 95 -13.95 -13.43 -3.53
N VAL A 96 -14.18 -12.12 -3.70
CA VAL A 96 -14.09 -11.13 -2.64
C VAL A 96 -15.11 -11.35 -1.52
N ALA A 97 -16.25 -12.00 -1.81
CA ALA A 97 -17.21 -12.34 -0.78
C ALA A 97 -16.65 -13.39 0.21
N LEU A 98 -15.94 -14.39 -0.31
CA LEU A 98 -15.25 -15.38 0.53
C LEU A 98 -14.07 -14.75 1.28
N VAL A 99 -13.26 -13.96 0.56
CA VAL A 99 -12.11 -13.23 1.14
C VAL A 99 -12.56 -12.39 2.32
N ARG A 100 -13.60 -11.57 2.13
CA ARG A 100 -14.16 -10.74 3.20
C ARG A 100 -14.55 -11.57 4.41
N ARG A 101 -15.24 -12.71 4.22
CA ARG A 101 -15.66 -13.56 5.33
C ARG A 101 -14.47 -14.12 6.11
N SER A 102 -13.43 -14.57 5.43
CA SER A 102 -12.22 -15.11 6.06
C SER A 102 -11.37 -14.02 6.71
N ALA A 103 -11.13 -12.92 6.00
CA ALA A 103 -10.34 -11.79 6.48
C ALA A 103 -11.01 -11.09 7.66
N ASP A 104 -12.32 -10.81 7.60
CA ASP A 104 -13.05 -10.15 8.69
C ASP A 104 -12.99 -10.97 9.99
N ALA A 105 -12.91 -12.31 9.92
CA ALA A 105 -12.77 -13.15 11.11
C ALA A 105 -11.41 -12.95 11.79
N VAL A 106 -10.32 -12.87 11.01
CA VAL A 106 -8.97 -12.64 11.53
C VAL A 106 -8.78 -11.19 11.98
N LEU A 107 -9.32 -10.23 11.22
CA LEU A 107 -9.19 -8.80 11.48
C LEU A 107 -10.00 -8.33 12.70
N ARG A 108 -11.02 -9.08 13.14
CA ARG A 108 -11.72 -8.78 14.41
C ARG A 108 -10.82 -8.97 15.64
N ASP A 109 -9.87 -9.88 15.55
CA ASP A 109 -8.90 -10.11 16.63
C ASP A 109 -7.72 -9.12 16.57
N LEU A 110 -7.74 -8.21 15.59
CA LEU A 110 -6.69 -7.22 15.37
C LEU A 110 -6.80 -6.08 16.39
N ASP A 111 -5.79 -5.93 17.22
CA ASP A 111 -5.60 -4.68 17.97
C ASP A 111 -4.85 -3.68 17.08
N ALA A 112 -5.60 -2.97 16.22
CA ALA A 112 -5.04 -2.03 15.26
C ALA A 112 -4.27 -0.87 15.93
N ALA A 113 -4.67 -0.46 17.13
CA ALA A 113 -3.94 0.54 17.92
C ALA A 113 -2.56 0.02 18.35
N ALA A 114 -2.47 -1.26 18.74
CA ALA A 114 -1.21 -1.91 19.04
C ALA A 114 -0.31 -2.12 17.81
N LEU A 115 -0.85 -2.08 16.59
CA LEU A 115 -0.09 -2.23 15.34
C LEU A 115 0.46 -0.92 14.77
N ALA A 116 -0.22 0.20 15.03
CA ALA A 116 0.22 1.51 14.56
C ALA A 116 1.61 1.89 15.13
N GLY A 117 1.89 1.56 16.40
CA GLY A 117 3.20 1.82 17.03
C GLY A 117 4.37 1.09 16.34
N PRO A 118 4.34 -0.24 16.22
CA PRO A 118 5.36 -1.03 15.53
C PRO A 118 5.60 -0.59 14.07
N LEU A 119 4.55 -0.25 13.32
CA LEU A 119 4.70 0.29 11.96
C LEU A 119 5.54 1.57 11.96
N ARG A 120 5.24 2.51 12.88
CA ARG A 120 5.98 3.76 13.01
C ARG A 120 7.43 3.55 13.45
N GLU A 121 7.67 2.57 14.34
CA GLU A 121 9.02 2.21 14.77
C GLU A 121 9.85 1.62 13.63
N GLN A 122 9.26 0.74 12.81
CA GLN A 122 9.92 0.15 11.65
C GLN A 122 10.37 1.23 10.66
N ARG A 123 9.55 2.25 10.42
CA ARG A 123 9.95 3.42 9.61
C ARG A 123 11.14 4.16 10.21
N ARG A 124 11.17 4.37 11.53
CA ARG A 124 12.31 5.03 12.19
C ARG A 124 13.59 4.20 12.08
N ALA A 125 13.48 2.88 12.07
CA ALA A 125 14.60 1.96 11.91
C ALA A 125 15.08 1.85 10.45
N GLN A 126 14.21 2.13 9.48
CA GLN A 126 14.58 2.18 8.07
C GLN A 126 15.29 3.50 7.76
N PRO A 127 16.55 3.49 7.29
CA PRO A 127 17.18 4.72 6.79
C PRO A 127 16.34 5.28 5.63
N PRO A 128 16.28 6.61 5.45
CA PRO A 128 15.53 7.19 4.36
C PRO A 128 15.97 6.53 3.06
N ALA A 129 15.01 5.96 2.32
CA ALA A 129 15.26 5.42 1.00
C ALA A 129 15.87 6.54 0.16
N GLY A 130 17.16 6.38 -0.16
CA GLY A 130 17.96 7.22 -1.05
C GLY A 130 17.58 8.70 -1.04
N THR A 131 18.34 9.51 -0.30
CA THR A 131 18.68 10.83 -0.81
C THR A 131 19.51 10.61 -2.09
N ASP A 132 18.85 10.32 -3.20
CA ASP A 132 19.43 10.57 -4.51
C ASP A 132 19.56 12.08 -4.57
N THR A 133 20.71 12.58 -4.15
CA THR A 133 21.20 13.91 -4.47
C THR A 133 21.48 13.97 -5.97
N ARG A 134 20.45 13.79 -6.81
CA ARG A 134 20.36 14.59 -8.02
C ARG A 134 19.91 15.96 -7.56
N THR A 135 20.90 16.80 -7.30
CA THR A 135 20.75 18.24 -7.47
C THR A 135 19.91 18.46 -8.73
N PRO A 136 18.69 19.03 -8.65
CA PRO A 136 18.03 19.45 -9.86
C PRO A 136 18.95 20.52 -10.44
N ALA A 137 19.60 20.21 -11.55
CA ALA A 137 20.21 21.24 -12.37
C ALA A 137 19.11 22.27 -12.58
N ARG A 138 19.30 23.48 -12.07
CA ARG A 138 18.46 24.64 -12.33
C ARG A 138 18.60 24.97 -13.82
N GLY A 139 18.00 24.15 -14.68
CA GLY A 139 17.66 24.49 -16.04
C GLY A 139 16.32 25.20 -16.00
N THR A 140 16.30 26.47 -16.37
CA THR A 140 15.05 27.21 -16.48
C THR A 140 14.17 26.54 -17.54
N PHE A 141 12.84 26.61 -17.39
CA PHE A 141 11.84 26.07 -18.32
C PHE A 141 12.07 26.46 -19.80
N ALA A 142 12.92 27.46 -20.07
CA ALA A 142 13.34 27.88 -21.41
C ALA A 142 14.34 26.93 -22.10
N GLU A 143 15.11 26.11 -21.37
CA GLU A 143 16.12 25.21 -21.96
C GLU A 143 15.53 23.88 -22.42
N VAL A 144 14.54 23.33 -21.69
CA VAL A 144 13.90 22.06 -22.06
C VAL A 144 13.15 22.18 -23.40
N ARG A 145 12.60 23.36 -23.73
CA ARG A 145 11.85 23.57 -24.98
C ARG A 145 12.75 23.71 -26.22
N ARG A 146 14.04 24.04 -26.08
CA ARG A 146 14.98 24.10 -27.23
C ARG A 146 15.49 22.73 -27.65
N ALA A 147 15.49 21.73 -26.75
CA ALA A 147 15.90 20.37 -27.08
C ALA A 147 14.84 19.62 -27.90
N SER A 148 13.55 19.95 -27.74
CA SER A 148 12.45 19.24 -28.41
C SER A 148 12.20 19.68 -29.87
N ILE A 149 12.81 20.76 -30.34
CA ILE A 149 12.56 21.32 -31.69
C ILE A 149 13.65 20.91 -32.72
N ARG A 150 14.77 20.28 -32.29
CA ARG A 150 15.83 19.84 -33.21
C ARG A 150 15.76 18.38 -33.68
N THR A 151 14.81 17.58 -33.22
CA THR A 151 14.74 16.14 -33.59
C THR A 151 13.73 15.84 -34.71
N THR A 152 13.10 16.85 -35.30
CA THR A 152 12.33 16.68 -36.55
C THR A 152 12.86 17.61 -37.62
N GLY A 153 13.94 17.19 -38.27
CA GLY A 153 14.44 17.83 -39.48
C GLY A 153 15.83 17.33 -39.91
N SER A 154 15.87 16.65 -41.06
CA SER A 154 17.06 16.25 -41.84
C SER A 154 17.69 14.92 -41.43
N GLY A 155 17.83 13.90 -42.28
CA GLY A 155 17.53 13.76 -43.70
C GLY A 155 18.32 12.56 -44.25
N ALA A 156 17.65 11.73 -45.06
CA ALA A 156 18.15 11.00 -46.22
C ALA A 156 16.96 10.29 -46.87
#